data_AF-A0A0V0GDR7-F1
#
_entry.id   AF-A0A0V0GDR7-F1
#
_cell.length_a   1.000
_cell.length_b   1.000
_cell.length_c   1.000
_cell.angle_alpha   90.00
_cell.angle_beta   90.00
_cell.angle_gamma   90.00
#
_symmetry.space_group_name_H-M   'P 1'
#
loop_
_entity.id
_entity.type
_entity.pdbx_description
1 polymer ?
#
loop_
_entity_poly.entity_id
_entity_poly.type
_entity_poly.pdbx_seq_one_letter_code
_entity_poly.pdbx_strand_id
1 'polypeptide(L)' 'MCATYIINRLPSTVLNDASPYEILYKKKPIYSHMRSFGCLCYPTVRTPHRAKFEPRATPHIFF' A
#
# COMPACT_ATOMS: atom_id res chain seq x y z
N MET A 1 -2.10 17.05 7.31
CA MET A 1 -0.86 16.77 8.08
C MET A 1 -0.34 15.33 7.93
N CYS A 2 -1.19 14.32 7.67
CA CYS A 2 -0.72 12.94 7.44
C CYS A 2 0.01 12.74 6.11
N ALA A 3 -0.45 13.37 5.02
CA ALA A 3 0.17 13.24 3.70
C ALA A 3 1.64 13.71 3.68
N THR A 4 1.94 14.85 4.30
CA THR A 4 3.31 15.38 4.40
C THR A 4 4.20 14.48 5.25
N TYR A 5 3.68 13.91 6.35
CA TYR A 5 4.41 12.96 7.18
C TYR A 5 4.79 11.69 6.39
N ILE A 6 3.86 11.16 5.59
CA ILE A 6 4.07 9.98 4.75
C ILE A 6 5.08 10.29 3.64
N ILE A 7 4.90 11.39 2.90
CA ILE A 7 5.80 11.82 1.82
C ILE A 7 7.24 12.00 2.34
N ASN A 8 7.42 12.55 3.53
CA ASN A 8 8.74 12.74 4.11
C ASN A 8 9.44 11.43 4.51
N ARG A 9 8.70 10.33 4.68
CA ARG A 9 9.23 9.01 5.07
C ARG A 9 9.24 7.98 3.94
N LEU A 10 8.61 8.28 2.82
CA LEU A 10 8.66 7.44 1.63
C LEU A 10 9.97 7.72 0.87
N PRO A 11 10.57 6.67 0.27
CA PRO A 11 11.67 6.86 -0.66
C PRO A 11 11.16 7.66 -1.87
N SER A 12 11.93 8.66 -2.28
CA SER A 12 11.62 9.46 -3.45
C SER A 12 12.67 9.21 -4.51
N THR A 13 12.22 8.97 -5.75
CA THR A 13 13.10 8.78 -6.91
C THR A 13 13.99 10.00 -7.17
N VAL A 14 13.51 11.19 -6.79
CA VAL A 14 14.26 12.45 -6.89
C VAL A 14 15.46 12.49 -5.95
N LEU A 15 15.44 11.69 -4.88
CA LEU A 15 16.50 11.63 -3.86
C LEU A 15 17.28 10.31 -3.91
N ASN A 16 17.42 9.68 -5.10
CA ASN A 16 18.10 8.38 -5.27
C ASN A 16 17.53 7.29 -4.35
N ASP A 17 16.19 7.19 -4.29
CA ASP A 17 15.45 6.28 -3.42
C ASP A 17 15.69 6.47 -1.91
N ALA A 18 16.32 7.57 -1.50
CA ALA A 18 16.38 7.97 -0.10
C ALA A 18 15.12 8.76 0.31
N SER A 19 14.67 8.57 1.55
CA SER A 19 13.59 9.39 2.10
C SER A 19 14.12 10.73 2.61
N PRO A 20 13.34 11.84 2.50
CA PRO A 20 13.70 13.11 3.11
C PRO A 20 14.02 13.02 4.62
N TYR A 21 13.32 12.12 5.32
CA TYR A 21 13.57 11.81 6.74
C TYR A 21 14.96 11.21 6.98
N GLU A 22 15.41 10.29 6.11
CA GLU A 22 16.76 9.72 6.20
C GLU A 22 17.84 10.75 5.98
N ILE A 23 17.64 11.69 5.05
CA ILE A 23 18.63 12.73 4.77
C ILE A 23 18.71 13.73 5.92
N LEU A 24 17.54 14.12 6.47
CA LEU A 24 17.47 15.11 7.54
C LEU A 24 17.99 14.57 8.88
N TYR A 25 17.63 13.33 9.22
CA TYR A 25 17.94 12.75 10.54
C TYR A 25 19.04 11.69 10.50
N LYS A 26 19.59 11.37 9.31
CA LYS A 26 20.59 10.30 9.10
C LYS A 26 20.17 8.95 9.70
N LYS A 27 18.86 8.72 9.83
CA LYS A 27 18.26 7.55 10.47
C LYS A 27 17.12 7.04 9.61
N LYS A 28 17.06 5.71 9.45
CA LYS A 28 15.96 5.04 8.74
C LYS A 28 14.62 5.29 9.44
N PRO A 29 13.55 5.67 8.72
CA PRO A 29 12.22 5.80 9.30
C PRO A 29 11.75 4.43 9.79
N ILE A 30 11.20 4.41 11.00
CA ILE A 30 10.52 3.23 11.54
C ILE A 30 9.12 3.19 10.91
N TYR A 31 8.74 2.10 10.26
CA TYR A 31 7.42 1.93 9.62
C TYR A 31 6.41 1.14 10.47
N SER A 32 6.75 0.76 11.70
CA SER A 32 5.89 -0.06 12.58
C SER A 32 4.52 0.54 12.88
N HIS A 33 4.39 1.86 12.79
CA HIS A 33 3.14 2.59 13.00
C HIS A 33 2.38 2.84 11.69
N MET A 34 2.99 2.56 10.53
CA MET A 34 2.37 2.75 9.22
C MET A 34 1.42 1.58 8.98
N ARG A 35 0.13 1.89 8.84
CA ARG A 35 -0.89 0.90 8.49
C ARG A 35 -1.25 1.06 7.02
N SER A 36 -1.40 -0.07 6.32
CA SER A 36 -2.03 -0.08 5.01
C SER A 36 -3.45 0.48 5.13
N PHE A 37 -3.74 1.53 4.39
CA PHE A 37 -5.11 2.00 4.22
C PHE A 37 -5.76 1.12 3.16
N GLY A 38 -6.91 0.55 3.49
CA GLY A 38 -7.73 -0.11 2.49
C GLY A 38 -8.95 -0.76 3.10
N CYS A 39 -9.96 -0.97 2.26
CA CYS A 39 -11.15 -1.73 2.64
C CYS A 39 -11.07 -3.15 2.10
N LEU A 40 -11.62 -4.10 2.86
CA LEU A 40 -11.81 -5.46 2.38
C LEU A 40 -12.82 -5.41 1.23
N CYS A 41 -12.35 -5.71 0.02
CA CYS A 41 -13.16 -5.73 -1.18
C CYS A 41 -13.19 -7.13 -1.78
N TYR A 42 -14.28 -7.45 -2.47
CA TYR A 42 -14.46 -8.71 -3.19
C TYR A 42 -14.64 -8.39 -4.68
N PRO A 43 -13.57 -8.31 -5.47
CA PRO A 43 -13.66 -7.98 -6.88
C PRO A 43 -14.49 -9.03 -7.63
N THR A 44 -15.39 -8.55 -8.49
CA THR A 44 -16.21 -9.44 -9.33
C THR A 44 -15.38 -9.87 -10.54
N VAL A 45 -14.80 -11.06 -10.47
CA VAL A 45 -14.12 -11.67 -11.62
C VAL A 45 -15.17 -12.29 -12.54
N ARG A 46 -15.34 -11.72 -13.73
CA ARG A 46 -16.19 -12.26 -14.80
C ARG A 46 -15.42 -13.34 -15.56
N THR A 47 -15.33 -14.53 -15.00
CA THR A 47 -14.84 -15.71 -15.72
C THR A 47 -15.96 -16.27 -16.61
N PRO A 48 -15.79 -16.33 -17.95
CA PRO A 48 -16.71 -17.11 -18.77
C PRO A 48 -16.56 -18.59 -18.38
N HIS A 49 -17.70 -19.29 -18.20
CA HIS A 49 -17.76 -20.70 -17.80
C HIS A 49 -17.35 -21.00 -16.34
N ARG A 50 -17.99 -20.33 -15.37
CA ARG A 50 -17.86 -20.68 -13.95
C ARG A 50 -18.44 -22.07 -13.65
N ALA A 51 -17.66 -22.93 -12.98
CA ALA A 51 -18.18 -24.18 -12.47
C ALA A 51 -19.09 -23.94 -11.25
N LYS A 52 -20.08 -24.82 -11.02
CA LYS A 52 -21.16 -24.67 -10.01
C LYS A 52 -20.66 -24.51 -8.56
N PHE A 53 -19.38 -24.78 -8.28
CA PHE A 53 -18.76 -24.74 -6.96
C PHE A 53 -17.51 -23.85 -6.87
N GLU A 54 -17.25 -23.00 -7.87
CA GLU A 54 -16.08 -22.11 -7.84
C GLU A 54 -16.30 -20.89 -6.94
N PRO A 55 -15.25 -20.46 -6.20
CA PRO A 55 -15.33 -19.29 -5.33
C PRO A 55 -15.72 -18.02 -6.10
N ARG A 56 -16.69 -17.27 -5.56
CA ARG A 56 -17.28 -16.13 -6.27
C ARG A 56 -16.37 -14.91 -6.36
N ALA A 57 -15.50 -14.70 -5.40
CA ALA A 57 -14.52 -13.62 -5.38
C ALA A 57 -13.48 -13.97 -4.33
N THR A 58 -12.23 -13.58 -4.57
CA THR A 58 -11.17 -13.65 -3.57
C THR A 58 -11.12 -12.34 -2.78
N PRO A 59 -11.00 -12.37 -1.44
CA PRO A 59 -10.84 -11.14 -0.67
C PRO A 59 -9.59 -10.40 -1.14
N HIS A 60 -9.72 -9.10 -1.32
CA HIS A 60 -8.63 -8.20 -1.71
C HIS A 60 -8.68 -6.93 -0.87
N ILE A 61 -7.58 -6.18 -0.84
CA ILE A 61 -7.51 -4.88 -0.17
C ILE A 61 -7.55 -3.81 -1.27
N PHE A 62 -8.58 -2.98 -1.26
CA PHE A 62 -8.67 -1.81 -2.14
C PHE A 62 -7.98 -0.63 -1.47
N PHE A 63 -6.93 -0.10 -2.11
CA PHE A 63 -6.13 1.04 -1.64
C PHE A 63 -6.63 2.36 -2.22
#